data_AF-A0A0E3LHM5-F1
#
_entry.id   AF-A0A0E3LHM5-F1
#
_cell.length_a   1.000
_cell.length_b   1.000
_cell.length_c   1.000
_cell.angle_alpha   90.00
_cell.angle_beta   90.00
_cell.angle_gamma   90.00
#
_symmetry.space_group_name_H-M   'P 1'
#
loop_
_entity.id
_entity.type
_entity.pdbx_description
1 polymer ?
#
loop_
_entity_poly.entity_id
_entity_poly.type
_entity_poly.pdbx_seq_one_letter_code
_entity_poly.pdbx_strand_id
1 'polypeptide(L)'
;MEESIENNKMCTEIRRAFLKYIVLKIIKEKPTHGYDIIKTVELRSNGRWTPSAGSIYPILEKLESKGFIQSEGIERRKVYTITPKGVKGLDRMTQEKLELLNEMSRIVNNVIEGDDNSDAKGEVDDTQGVMQQSKAAQDCDFQDQEDDNNKNGR
;
A
#
# COMPACT_ATOMS: atom_id res chain seq x y z
N MET A 1 31.09 18.63 9.40
CA MET A 1 30.42 17.30 9.43
C MET A 1 28.91 17.46 9.23
N GLU A 2 28.49 18.29 8.27
CA GLU A 2 27.05 18.55 7.98
C GLU A 2 26.61 18.02 6.61
N GLU A 3 27.55 17.51 5.78
CA GLU A 3 27.28 17.01 4.43
C GLU A 3 26.55 15.65 4.37
N SER A 4 26.28 14.99 5.50
CA SER A 4 25.67 13.65 5.49
C SER A 4 24.15 13.62 5.39
N ILE A 5 23.45 14.77 5.50
CA ILE A 5 21.98 14.81 5.58
C ILE A 5 21.32 14.95 4.19
N GLU A 6 22.02 15.50 3.20
CA GLU A 6 21.43 15.79 1.88
C GLU A 6 21.35 14.56 0.97
N ASN A 7 22.14 13.51 1.26
CA ASN A 7 22.32 12.36 0.39
C ASN A 7 21.17 11.33 0.35
N ASN A 8 19.99 11.64 0.88
CA ASN A 8 18.88 10.68 0.82
C ASN A 8 17.45 11.23 0.76
N LYS A 9 17.25 12.39 0.13
CA LYS A 9 15.89 12.93 -0.12
C LYS A 9 15.04 11.95 -0.92
N MET A 10 15.62 11.29 -1.93
CA MET A 10 14.91 10.35 -2.80
C MET A 10 14.43 9.09 -2.08
N CYS A 11 15.28 8.34 -1.35
CA CYS A 11 14.77 7.15 -0.66
C CYS A 11 13.80 7.51 0.45
N THR A 12 13.91 8.70 1.05
CA THR A 12 12.96 9.15 2.08
C THR A 12 11.55 9.31 1.50
N GLU A 13 11.41 9.97 0.35
CA GLU A 13 10.10 10.14 -0.29
C GLU A 13 9.54 8.81 -0.82
N ILE A 14 10.38 7.98 -1.43
CA ILE A 14 9.98 6.65 -1.90
C ILE A 14 9.50 5.79 -0.72
N ARG A 15 10.25 5.74 0.38
CA ARG A 15 9.85 5.00 1.59
C ARG A 15 8.55 5.53 2.17
N ARG A 16 8.36 6.85 2.23
CA ARG A 16 7.12 7.47 2.69
C ARG A 16 5.94 7.05 1.81
N ALA A 17 6.11 7.01 0.49
CA ALA A 17 5.09 6.56 -0.45
C ALA A 17 4.66 5.11 -0.19
N PHE A 18 5.62 4.21 0.08
CA PHE A 18 5.33 2.80 0.38
C PHE A 18 4.91 2.54 1.82
N LEU A 19 5.17 3.44 2.77
CA LEU A 19 4.96 3.18 4.19
C LEU A 19 3.51 2.81 4.51
N LYS A 20 2.53 3.49 3.90
CA LYS A 20 1.11 3.16 4.07
C LYS A 20 0.79 1.72 3.63
N TYR A 21 1.34 1.29 2.49
CA TYR A 21 1.18 -0.07 1.99
C TYR A 21 1.77 -1.09 2.98
N ILE A 22 2.99 -0.83 3.45
CA ILE A 22 3.71 -1.70 4.38
C ILE A 22 2.95 -1.84 5.71
N VAL A 23 2.48 -0.73 6.28
CA VAL A 23 1.69 -0.71 7.52
C VAL A 23 0.45 -1.59 7.38
N LEU A 24 -0.34 -1.40 6.32
CA LEU A 24 -1.57 -2.16 6.10
C LEU A 24 -1.27 -3.65 5.84
N LYS A 25 -0.18 -3.96 5.13
CA LYS A 25 0.27 -5.34 4.89
C LYS A 25 0.65 -6.05 6.19
N ILE A 26 1.36 -5.38 7.10
CA ILE A 26 1.72 -5.95 8.42
C ILE A 26 0.46 -6.24 9.24
N ILE A 27 -0.50 -5.30 9.28
CA ILE A 27 -1.75 -5.49 10.02
C ILE A 27 -2.61 -6.63 9.43
N LYS A 28 -2.51 -6.90 8.12
CA LYS A 28 -3.18 -8.06 7.49
C LYS A 28 -2.66 -9.41 8.01
N GLU A 29 -1.40 -9.49 8.40
CA GLU A 29 -0.79 -10.76 8.84
C GLU A 29 -1.29 -11.15 10.23
N LYS A 30 -1.45 -10.17 11.14
CA LYS A 30 -2.01 -10.39 12.48
C LYS A 30 -2.45 -9.05 13.11
N PRO A 31 -3.38 -9.07 14.08
CA PRO A 31 -3.64 -7.93 14.95
C PRO A 31 -2.33 -7.43 15.57
N THR A 32 -2.04 -6.13 15.44
CA THR A 32 -0.70 -5.58 15.74
C THR A 32 -0.78 -4.21 16.41
N HIS A 33 0.15 -3.91 17.33
CA HIS A 33 0.29 -2.58 17.92
C HIS A 33 1.14 -1.64 17.06
N GLY A 34 0.96 -0.32 17.22
CA GLY A 34 1.73 0.69 16.48
C GLY A 34 3.25 0.56 16.64
N TYR A 35 3.72 0.23 17.84
CA TYR A 35 5.15 0.00 18.10
C TYR A 35 5.68 -1.27 17.40
N ASP A 36 4.90 -2.34 17.39
CA ASP A 36 5.30 -3.60 16.75
C ASP A 36 5.43 -3.43 15.24
N ILE A 37 4.65 -2.53 14.63
CA ILE A 37 4.80 -2.16 13.22
C ILE A 37 6.16 -1.53 12.97
N ILE A 38 6.58 -0.56 13.80
CA ILE A 38 7.91 0.07 13.71
C ILE A 38 9.00 -1.01 13.77
N LYS A 39 8.92 -1.90 14.77
CA LYS A 39 9.90 -2.98 14.96
C LYS A 39 9.91 -3.98 13.81
N THR A 40 8.73 -4.30 13.26
CA THR A 40 8.62 -5.20 12.11
C THR A 40 9.27 -4.61 10.87
N VAL A 41 9.10 -3.30 10.62
CA VAL A 41 9.76 -2.61 9.48
C VAL A 41 11.28 -2.56 9.67
N GLU A 42 11.74 -2.24 10.87
CA GLU A 42 13.17 -2.26 11.22
C GLU A 42 13.78 -3.65 10.98
N LEU A 43 13.13 -4.70 11.48
CA LEU A 43 13.59 -6.09 11.31
C LEU A 43 13.61 -6.51 9.84
N ARG A 44 12.51 -6.30 9.11
CA ARG A 44 12.39 -6.71 7.69
C ARG A 44 13.26 -5.89 6.74
N SER A 45 13.71 -4.71 7.15
CA SER A 45 14.70 -3.93 6.41
C SER A 45 16.15 -4.27 6.75
N ASN A 46 16.39 -5.27 7.61
CA ASN A 46 17.70 -5.61 8.16
C ASN A 46 18.35 -4.41 8.90
N GLY A 47 17.55 -3.64 9.64
CA GLY A 47 18.00 -2.46 10.38
C GLY A 47 18.30 -1.23 9.50
N ARG A 48 18.08 -1.30 8.18
CA ARG A 48 18.38 -0.19 7.26
C ARG A 48 17.37 0.94 7.30
N TRP A 49 16.18 0.69 7.84
CA TRP A 49 15.14 1.71 7.95
C TRP A 49 14.21 1.45 9.14
N THR A 50 14.17 2.42 10.05
CA THR A 50 13.25 2.45 11.18
C THR A 50 12.33 3.67 11.01
N PRO A 51 11.05 3.48 10.68
CA PRO A 51 10.11 4.60 10.57
C PRO A 51 9.86 5.22 11.95
N SER A 52 9.77 6.54 12.00
CA SER A 52 9.49 7.24 13.27
C SER A 52 8.03 7.07 13.68
N ALA A 53 7.76 7.19 14.98
CA ALA A 53 6.40 7.26 15.51
C ALA A 53 5.55 8.33 14.78
N GLY A 54 6.13 9.51 14.54
CA GLY A 54 5.48 10.60 13.81
C GLY A 54 5.16 10.30 12.34
N SER A 55 5.72 9.24 11.75
CA SER A 55 5.34 8.76 10.42
C SER A 55 4.28 7.66 10.46
N ILE A 56 4.24 6.85 11.53
CA ILE A 56 3.35 5.69 11.66
C ILE A 56 1.96 6.08 12.16
N TYR A 57 1.88 6.83 13.26
CA TYR A 57 0.59 7.11 13.91
C TYR A 57 -0.37 7.92 13.01
N PRO A 58 0.08 8.95 12.26
CA PRO A 58 -0.79 9.62 11.30
C PRO A 58 -1.29 8.71 10.16
N ILE A 59 -0.52 7.68 9.80
CA ILE A 59 -0.97 6.68 8.82
C ILE A 59 -2.04 5.78 9.43
N LEU A 60 -1.86 5.34 10.67
CA LEU A 60 -2.85 4.54 11.39
C LEU A 60 -4.18 5.29 11.53
N GLU A 61 -4.15 6.55 11.95
CA GLU A 61 -5.34 7.41 12.01
C GLU A 61 -6.04 7.54 10.65
N LYS A 62 -5.27 7.73 9.57
CA LYS A 62 -5.81 7.82 8.19
C LYS A 62 -6.39 6.50 7.70
N LEU A 63 -5.80 5.37 8.06
CA LEU A 63 -6.31 4.05 7.69
C LEU A 63 -7.59 3.73 8.48
N GLU A 64 -7.62 4.07 9.77
CA GLU A 64 -8.77 3.86 10.66
C GLU A 64 -9.96 4.75 10.24
N SER A 65 -9.75 6.05 10.05
CA SER A 65 -10.78 6.97 9.58
C SER A 65 -11.37 6.61 8.21
N LYS A 66 -10.57 5.98 7.34
CA LYS A 66 -11.06 5.46 6.04
C LYS A 66 -11.71 4.07 6.16
N GLY A 67 -11.71 3.47 7.34
CA GLY A 67 -12.28 2.15 7.61
C GLY A 67 -11.48 0.99 7.02
N PHE A 68 -10.19 1.17 6.71
CA PHE A 68 -9.32 0.08 6.26
C PHE A 68 -8.82 -0.78 7.43
N ILE A 69 -8.74 -0.20 8.63
CA ILE A 69 -8.41 -0.90 9.87
C ILE A 69 -9.40 -0.48 10.95
N GLN A 70 -9.52 -1.29 11.99
CA GLN A 70 -10.22 -0.96 13.23
C GLN A 70 -9.25 -1.08 14.40
N SER A 71 -9.43 -0.29 15.45
CA SER A 71 -8.66 -0.43 16.69
C SER A 71 -9.50 -0.88 17.87
N GLU A 72 -8.87 -1.67 18.74
CA GLU A 72 -9.43 -2.09 20.02
C GLU A 72 -8.49 -1.68 21.17
N GLY A 73 -9.06 -1.21 22.28
CA GLY A 73 -8.32 -0.78 23.47
C GLY A 73 -8.18 0.73 23.65
N ILE A 74 -7.44 1.12 24.69
CA ILE A 74 -7.22 2.52 25.08
C ILE A 74 -6.01 3.06 24.33
N GLU A 75 -6.02 4.35 23.95
CA GLU A 75 -5.04 5.08 23.13
C GLU A 75 -3.61 4.51 23.10
N ARG A 76 -2.93 4.36 24.25
CA ARG A 76 -1.54 3.89 24.35
C ARG A 76 -1.32 2.38 24.12
N ARG A 77 -2.40 1.59 24.07
CA ARG A 77 -2.38 0.12 23.91
C ARG A 77 -3.35 -0.35 22.82
N LYS A 78 -3.69 0.52 21.86
CA LYS A 78 -4.53 0.14 20.71
C LYS A 78 -3.91 -1.03 19.94
N VAL A 79 -4.71 -2.07 19.72
CA VAL A 79 -4.43 -3.15 18.77
C VAL A 79 -5.17 -2.82 17.49
N TYR A 80 -4.49 -2.88 16.35
CA TYR A 80 -5.11 -2.64 15.04
C TYR A 80 -5.34 -3.95 14.31
N THR A 81 -6.52 -4.08 13.71
CA THR A 81 -6.96 -5.23 12.91
C THR A 81 -7.44 -4.76 11.55
N ILE A 82 -7.12 -5.49 10.49
CA ILE A 82 -7.56 -5.15 9.13
C ILE A 82 -9.06 -5.44 8.96
N THR A 83 -9.78 -4.57 8.25
CA THR A 83 -11.20 -4.79 7.92
C THR A 83 -11.34 -5.48 6.55
N PRO A 84 -12.53 -6.00 6.18
CA PRO A 84 -12.77 -6.49 4.81
C PRO A 84 -12.52 -5.43 3.73
N LYS A 85 -12.85 -4.15 4.01
CA LYS A 85 -12.51 -3.00 3.16
C LYS A 85 -11.00 -2.81 3.06
N GLY A 86 -10.29 -2.95 4.18
CA GLY A 86 -8.83 -3.02 4.28
C GLY A 86 -8.21 -4.02 3.33
N VAL A 87 -8.71 -5.25 3.34
CA VAL A 87 -8.20 -6.34 2.50
C VAL A 87 -8.35 -6.00 1.01
N LYS A 88 -9.55 -5.60 0.57
CA LYS A 88 -9.78 -5.18 -0.83
C LYS A 88 -8.90 -4.00 -1.24
N GLY A 89 -8.76 -3.02 -0.34
CA GLY A 89 -7.89 -1.86 -0.55
C GLY A 89 -6.42 -2.24 -0.70
N LEU A 90 -5.94 -3.18 0.12
CA LEU A 90 -4.57 -3.68 0.07
C LEU A 90 -4.30 -4.47 -1.21
N ASP A 91 -5.26 -5.26 -1.68
CA ASP A 91 -5.11 -6.02 -2.92
C ASP A 91 -4.99 -5.05 -4.13
N ARG A 92 -5.80 -4.00 -4.18
CA ARG A 92 -5.66 -2.91 -5.17
C ARG A 92 -4.29 -2.22 -5.07
N MET A 93 -3.90 -1.81 -3.86
CA MET A 93 -2.58 -1.18 -3.64
C MET A 93 -1.43 -2.11 -4.04
N THR A 94 -1.60 -3.43 -3.93
CA THR A 94 -0.58 -4.41 -4.35
C THR A 94 -0.39 -4.40 -5.86
N GLN A 95 -1.49 -4.34 -6.64
CA GLN A 95 -1.42 -4.27 -8.10
C GLN A 95 -0.81 -2.96 -8.57
N GLU A 96 -1.34 -1.83 -8.10
CA GLU A 96 -0.84 -0.47 -8.43
C GLU A 96 0.66 -0.34 -8.11
N LYS A 97 1.10 -0.89 -6.98
CA LYS A 97 2.51 -0.91 -6.56
C LYS A 97 3.39 -1.70 -7.53
N LEU A 98 2.94 -2.85 -8.00
CA LEU A 98 3.71 -3.70 -8.91
C LEU A 98 3.81 -3.07 -10.30
N GLU A 99 2.69 -2.54 -10.80
CA GLU A 99 2.65 -1.81 -12.08
C GLU A 99 3.62 -0.63 -12.07
N LEU A 100 3.55 0.23 -11.04
CA LEU A 100 4.42 1.39 -10.91
C LEU A 100 5.91 1.00 -10.80
N LEU A 101 6.24 -0.04 -10.03
CA LEU A 101 7.64 -0.49 -9.91
C LEU A 101 8.19 -0.99 -11.24
N ASN A 102 7.39 -1.75 -12.00
CA ASN A 102 7.78 -2.26 -13.31
C ASN A 102 7.93 -1.12 -14.33
N GLU A 103 6.99 -0.18 -14.35
CA GLU A 103 7.04 0.99 -15.21
C GLU A 103 8.28 1.84 -14.93
N MET A 104 8.52 2.17 -13.66
CA MET A 104 9.67 2.98 -13.26
C MET A 104 10.99 2.27 -13.55
N SER A 105 11.07 0.95 -13.35
CA SER A 105 12.26 0.18 -13.71
C SER A 105 12.53 0.24 -15.22
N ARG A 106 11.49 0.13 -16.06
CA ARG A 106 11.64 0.25 -17.52
C ARG A 106 12.12 1.64 -17.92
N ILE A 107 11.51 2.69 -17.36
CA ILE A 107 11.91 4.08 -17.66
C ILE A 107 13.36 4.32 -17.25
N VAL A 108 13.74 3.94 -16.02
CA VAL A 108 15.12 4.12 -15.53
C VAL A 108 16.11 3.37 -16.42
N ASN A 109 15.80 2.13 -16.81
CA ASN A 109 16.67 1.36 -17.69
C ASN A 109 16.78 2.00 -19.07
N ASN A 110 15.66 2.38 -19.71
CA ASN A 110 15.66 2.96 -21.06
C ASN A 110 16.22 4.39 -21.11
N VAL A 111 16.26 5.12 -19.99
CA VAL A 111 16.81 6.48 -19.91
C VAL A 111 18.30 6.46 -19.59
N ILE A 112 18.78 5.48 -18.82
CA ILE A 112 20.20 5.34 -18.45
C ILE A 112 20.97 4.57 -19.52
N GLU A 113 20.38 3.53 -20.10
CA GLU A 113 20.89 2.80 -21.25
C GLU A 113 20.18 3.38 -22.48
N GLY A 114 20.76 4.42 -23.08
CA GLY A 114 20.29 4.92 -24.37
C GLY A 114 20.19 3.76 -25.36
N ASP A 115 19.11 3.75 -26.14
CA ASP A 115 18.77 2.74 -27.16
C ASP A 115 19.97 2.01 -27.75
N ASP A 116 20.27 0.82 -27.24
CA ASP A 116 21.10 -0.19 -27.90
C ASP A 116 20.58 -1.59 -27.54
N ASN A 117 19.30 -1.87 -27.86
CA ASN A 117 18.91 -3.25 -28.17
C ASN A 117 17.73 -3.29 -29.15
N SER A 118 18.04 -3.01 -30.41
CA SER A 118 17.46 -3.81 -31.47
C SER A 118 18.02 -5.23 -31.33
N ASP A 119 17.12 -6.18 -31.12
CA ASP A 119 17.35 -7.63 -31.21
C ASP A 119 18.07 -8.37 -30.06
N ALA A 120 17.30 -8.74 -29.02
CA ALA A 120 17.52 -10.02 -28.34
C ALA A 120 16.22 -10.62 -27.79
N LYS A 121 15.79 -11.71 -28.44
CA LYS A 121 14.83 -12.69 -27.92
C LYS A 121 15.30 -13.24 -26.57
N GLY A 122 14.38 -13.39 -25.63
CA GLY A 122 14.62 -14.02 -24.33
C GLY A 122 13.31 -14.54 -23.75
N GLU A 123 12.98 -15.75 -24.17
CA GLU A 123 11.92 -16.63 -23.69
C GLU A 123 12.13 -16.99 -22.20
N VAL A 124 11.06 -16.96 -21.41
CA VAL A 124 10.84 -17.76 -20.18
C VAL A 124 9.32 -17.87 -20.04
N ASP A 125 8.74 -18.95 -20.56
CA ASP A 125 8.61 -20.29 -19.97
C ASP A 125 7.38 -20.40 -19.07
N ASP A 126 6.61 -21.43 -19.39
CA ASP A 126 5.24 -21.67 -19.03
C ASP A 126 5.08 -21.95 -17.53
N THR A 127 4.11 -21.29 -16.91
CA THR A 127 3.27 -22.04 -15.96
C THR A 127 1.83 -21.60 -16.11
N GLN A 128 1.05 -22.51 -16.66
CA GLN A 128 -0.39 -22.44 -16.88
C GLN A 128 -1.19 -22.41 -15.56
N GLY A 129 -2.37 -21.81 -15.65
CA GLY A 129 -3.50 -21.98 -14.72
C GLY A 129 -3.66 -20.78 -13.80
N VAL A 130 -4.70 -19.95 -13.91
CA VAL A 130 -6.11 -20.36 -13.86
C VAL A 130 -6.97 -19.43 -14.72
N MET A 131 -7.92 -20.04 -15.42
CA MET A 131 -9.08 -19.42 -16.06
C MET A 131 -9.84 -18.48 -15.10
N GLN A 132 -10.35 -17.35 -15.60
CA GLN A 132 -11.80 -17.14 -15.57
C GLN A 132 -12.20 -16.01 -16.54
N GLN A 133 -13.14 -16.34 -17.41
CA GLN A 133 -13.93 -15.41 -18.19
C GLN A 133 -14.77 -14.52 -17.27
N SER A 134 -14.87 -13.23 -17.57
CA SER A 134 -16.16 -12.60 -17.92
C SER A 134 -15.98 -11.10 -18.20
N LYS A 135 -16.52 -10.69 -19.35
CA LYS A 135 -16.73 -9.32 -19.79
C LYS A 135 -17.79 -8.62 -18.91
N ALA A 136 -17.75 -7.28 -19.00
CA ALA A 136 -18.80 -6.30 -18.70
C ALA A 136 -18.65 -5.57 -17.36
N ALA A 137 -18.13 -4.34 -17.45
CA ALA A 137 -18.55 -3.20 -16.64
C ALA A 137 -18.09 -1.92 -17.36
N GLN A 138 -18.74 -1.63 -18.49
CA GLN A 138 -18.99 -0.23 -18.84
C GLN A 138 -20.28 0.17 -18.14
N ASP A 139 -20.31 1.43 -17.72
CA ASP A 139 -21.42 2.15 -17.10
C ASP A 139 -21.62 1.90 -15.60
N CYS A 140 -21.07 2.80 -14.79
CA CYS A 140 -21.63 3.15 -13.50
C CYS A 140 -21.72 4.67 -13.45
N ASP A 141 -22.81 5.16 -14.04
CA ASP A 141 -23.36 6.48 -13.80
C ASP A 141 -23.53 6.68 -12.29
N PHE A 142 -22.99 7.80 -11.84
CA PHE A 142 -23.16 8.32 -10.49
C PHE A 142 -24.49 9.08 -10.48
N GLN A 143 -25.54 8.50 -9.89
CA GLN A 143 -26.75 9.24 -9.55
C GLN A 143 -27.03 9.10 -8.05
N ASP A 144 -26.97 10.25 -7.40
CA ASP A 144 -27.43 10.52 -6.05
C ASP A 144 -28.86 10.02 -5.85
N GLN A 145 -29.11 9.30 -4.76
CA GLN A 145 -30.43 9.31 -4.13
C GLN A 145 -30.27 9.53 -2.62
N GLU A 146 -30.75 10.70 -2.21
CA GLU A 146 -31.26 10.97 -0.88
C GLU A 146 -32.38 9.98 -0.58
N ASP A 147 -32.25 9.19 0.49
CA ASP A 147 -33.36 8.48 1.12
C ASP A 147 -33.51 9.00 2.56
N ASP A 148 -34.01 10.23 2.67
CA ASP A 148 -34.81 10.64 3.81
C ASP A 148 -36.23 10.13 3.58
N ASN A 149 -36.61 9.04 4.26
CA ASN A 149 -37.90 8.86 4.93
C ASN A 149 -38.11 7.41 5.34
N ASN A 150 -38.15 7.14 6.65
CA ASN A 150 -39.33 6.41 7.13
C ASN A 150 -39.71 6.82 8.55
N LYS A 151 -40.90 7.42 8.61
CA LYS A 151 -41.71 7.65 9.79
C LYS A 151 -42.25 6.31 10.30
N ASN A 152 -42.24 6.13 11.61
CA ASN A 152 -43.32 5.46 12.35
C ASN A 152 -43.39 6.19 13.70
N GLY A 153 -44.47 6.85 14.13
CA GLY A 153 -45.85 6.72 13.72
C GLY A 153 -46.68 6.05 14.82
N ARG A 154 -46.85 6.69 15.98
CA ARG A 154 -48.08 6.84 16.77
C ARG A 154 -47.77 7.35 18.18
#